data_AF-A0A956UNN6-F1
#
_entry.id   AF-A0A956UNN6-F1
#
_cell.length_a   1.000
_cell.length_b   1.000
_cell.length_c   1.000
_cell.angle_alpha   90.00
_cell.angle_beta   90.00
_cell.angle_gamma   90.00
#
_symmetry.space_group_name_H-M   'P 1'
#
loop_
_entity.id
_entity.type
_entity.pdbx_description
1 polymer ?
#
loop_
_entity_poly.entity_id
_entity_poly.type
_entity_poly.pdbx_seq_one_letter_code
_entity_poly.pdbx_strand_id
1 'polypeptide(L)'
;VGTLAEERVALVKPLTFVNKSGPAVARAQREAGCDSPHTIVVYDDLDLPAGALRIRQGGGHGGHNGIKSVVAHADPEFVRVRIGIGRPVVDGKPTRDPGHISAWVLGKPSPSEAKDIDETVKLAADAVEAVIRDGVDSAGNKFNRR
;
A
#
# COMPACT_ATOMS: atom_id res chain seq x y z
N VAL A 1 -13.20 -1.67 -14.79
CA VAL A 1 -13.10 -3.14 -14.75
C VAL A 1 -12.36 -3.57 -15.99
N GLY A 2 -11.41 -4.50 -15.87
CA GLY A 2 -10.62 -5.02 -16.98
C GLY A 2 -10.12 -6.43 -16.67
N THR A 3 -9.17 -6.90 -17.46
CA THR A 3 -8.53 -8.21 -17.27
C THR A 3 -7.04 -8.01 -17.00
N LEU A 4 -6.50 -8.71 -16.00
CA LEU A 4 -5.09 -8.71 -15.65
C LEU A 4 -4.71 -10.13 -15.22
N ALA A 5 -3.63 -10.69 -15.77
CA ALA A 5 -3.23 -12.08 -15.52
C ALA A 5 -4.39 -13.09 -15.68
N GLU A 6 -5.19 -12.92 -16.74
CA GLU A 6 -6.39 -13.73 -17.05
C GLU A 6 -7.55 -13.60 -16.06
N GLU A 7 -7.38 -12.82 -14.98
CA GLU A 7 -8.40 -12.56 -13.97
C GLU A 7 -9.16 -11.26 -14.23
N ARG A 8 -10.45 -11.24 -13.86
CA ARG A 8 -11.27 -10.02 -13.92
C ARG A 8 -10.93 -9.11 -12.74
N VAL A 9 -10.46 -7.90 -13.02
CA VAL A 9 -10.01 -6.95 -11.99
C VAL A 9 -10.76 -5.61 -12.04
N ALA A 10 -10.91 -4.99 -10.88
CA ALA A 10 -11.35 -3.61 -10.74
C ALA A 10 -10.24 -2.77 -10.10
N LEU A 11 -9.73 -1.77 -10.84
CA LEU A 11 -8.79 -0.80 -10.30
C LEU A 11 -9.54 0.38 -9.70
N VAL A 12 -9.26 0.71 -8.44
CA VAL A 12 -9.94 1.77 -7.69
C VAL A 12 -8.92 2.71 -7.07
N LYS A 13 -9.06 4.00 -7.36
CA LYS A 13 -8.37 5.08 -6.68
C LYS A 13 -9.40 5.90 -5.89
N PRO A 14 -9.51 5.72 -4.56
CA PRO A 14 -10.43 6.53 -3.74
C PRO A 14 -10.17 8.03 -3.96
N LEU A 15 -11.25 8.79 -4.22
CA LEU A 15 -11.22 10.25 -4.32
C LEU A 15 -11.56 10.96 -3.00
N THR A 16 -11.70 10.18 -1.93
CA THR A 16 -11.88 10.68 -0.56
C THR A 16 -10.57 11.19 0.00
N PHE A 17 -10.63 11.94 1.11
CA PHE A 17 -9.44 12.13 1.94
C PHE A 17 -8.90 10.77 2.41
N VAL A 18 -7.58 10.68 2.60
CA VAL A 18 -6.91 9.41 2.94
C VAL A 18 -7.49 8.77 4.20
N ASN A 19 -7.82 9.56 5.24
CA ASN A 19 -8.45 9.07 6.46
C ASN A 19 -9.91 8.59 6.28
N LYS A 20 -10.48 8.76 5.09
CA LYS A 20 -11.84 8.34 4.69
C LYS A 20 -11.81 7.34 3.53
N SER A 21 -10.69 6.65 3.29
CA SER A 21 -10.60 5.62 2.25
C SER A 21 -11.49 4.40 2.49
N GLY A 22 -11.80 4.07 3.76
CA GLY A 22 -12.55 2.85 4.11
C GLY A 22 -13.93 2.73 3.47
N PRO A 23 -14.81 3.74 3.58
CA PRO A 23 -16.11 3.73 2.92
C PRO A 23 -16.04 3.51 1.41
N ALA A 24 -15.03 4.09 0.73
CA ALA A 24 -14.84 3.92 -0.70
C ALA A 24 -14.39 2.49 -1.06
N VAL A 25 -13.44 1.93 -0.30
CA VAL A 25 -12.97 0.55 -0.49
C VAL A 25 -14.09 -0.45 -0.23
N ALA A 26 -14.83 -0.31 0.88
CA ALA A 26 -15.94 -1.22 1.21
C ALA A 26 -17.06 -1.16 0.16
N ARG A 27 -17.34 0.01 -0.41
CA ARG A 27 -18.28 0.13 -1.54
C ARG A 27 -17.76 -0.58 -2.78
N ALA A 28 -16.49 -0.38 -3.13
CA ALA A 28 -15.87 -1.04 -4.28
C ALA A 28 -15.88 -2.57 -4.17
N GLN A 29 -15.57 -3.12 -2.99
CA GLN A 29 -15.66 -4.56 -2.72
C GLN A 29 -17.07 -5.10 -2.99
N ARG A 30 -18.11 -4.42 -2.50
CA ARG A 30 -19.51 -4.81 -2.75
C ARG A 30 -19.89 -4.72 -4.23
N GLU A 31 -19.53 -3.63 -4.91
CA GLU A 31 -19.87 -3.43 -6.32
C GLU A 31 -19.12 -4.38 -7.25
N ALA A 32 -17.88 -4.74 -6.91
CA ALA A 32 -17.08 -5.68 -7.66
C ALA A 32 -17.36 -7.15 -7.31
N GLY A 33 -18.04 -7.42 -6.18
CA GLY A 33 -18.20 -8.78 -5.65
C GLY A 33 -16.88 -9.40 -5.19
N CYS A 34 -15.94 -8.57 -4.71
CA CYS A 34 -14.60 -8.98 -4.31
C CYS A 34 -14.47 -8.90 -2.79
N ASP A 35 -14.13 -10.02 -2.14
CA ASP A 35 -13.93 -10.08 -0.69
C ASP A 35 -12.54 -9.51 -0.29
N SER A 36 -12.28 -9.41 1.01
CA SER A 36 -11.00 -8.88 1.49
C SER A 36 -9.79 -9.72 1.08
N PRO A 37 -9.76 -11.06 1.22
CA PRO A 37 -8.62 -11.87 0.79
C PRO A 37 -8.23 -11.67 -0.69
N HIS A 38 -9.19 -11.38 -1.57
CA HIS A 38 -8.93 -11.06 -2.98
C HIS A 38 -8.74 -9.56 -3.27
N THR A 39 -8.80 -8.70 -2.25
CA THR A 39 -8.54 -7.27 -2.36
C THR A 39 -7.05 -6.98 -2.13
N ILE A 40 -6.44 -6.24 -3.06
CA ILE A 40 -5.05 -5.77 -2.95
C ILE A 40 -5.04 -4.26 -2.70
N VAL A 41 -4.42 -3.83 -1.60
CA VAL A 41 -4.27 -2.42 -1.23
C VAL A 41 -2.80 -2.03 -1.36
N VAL A 42 -2.52 -1.05 -2.23
CA VAL A 42 -1.18 -0.47 -2.44
C VAL A 42 -1.10 0.86 -1.71
N TYR A 43 -0.09 1.06 -0.86
CA TYR A 43 0.05 2.27 -0.05
C TYR A 43 1.50 2.53 0.39
N ASP A 44 1.79 3.77 0.80
CA ASP A 44 3.07 4.19 1.33
C ASP A 44 3.30 3.70 2.77
N ASP A 45 4.55 3.43 3.12
CA ASP A 45 4.91 2.92 4.44
C ASP A 45 6.17 3.58 5.00
N LEU A 46 6.00 4.20 6.17
CA LEU A 46 7.06 4.91 6.89
C LEU A 46 8.06 3.97 7.54
N ASP A 47 7.67 2.72 7.83
CA ASP A 47 8.54 1.77 8.53
C ASP A 47 9.39 0.95 7.55
N LEU A 48 9.21 1.17 6.24
CA LEU A 48 10.05 0.62 5.18
C LEU A 48 10.97 1.73 4.63
N PRO A 49 12.27 1.45 4.37
CA PRO A 49 13.16 2.39 3.71
C PRO A 49 12.61 2.87 2.36
N ALA A 50 12.98 4.08 1.95
CA ALA A 50 12.62 4.58 0.61
C ALA A 50 13.06 3.58 -0.47
N GLY A 51 12.15 3.22 -1.38
CA GLY A 51 12.40 2.24 -2.44
C GLY A 51 12.27 0.77 -2.01
N ALA A 52 12.02 0.46 -0.74
CA ALA A 52 11.73 -0.91 -0.32
C ALA A 52 10.28 -1.31 -0.68
N LEU A 53 10.04 -2.62 -0.89
CA LEU A 53 8.73 -3.17 -1.23
C LEU A 53 8.41 -4.37 -0.35
N ARG A 54 7.21 -4.40 0.24
CA ARG A 54 6.78 -5.55 1.04
C ARG A 54 5.34 -5.95 0.72
N ILE A 55 5.15 -7.23 0.42
CA ILE A 55 3.87 -7.89 0.21
C ILE A 55 3.53 -8.69 1.47
N ARG A 56 2.30 -8.56 1.96
CA ARG A 56 1.78 -9.31 3.11
C ARG A 56 0.26 -9.40 3.08
N GLN A 57 -0.31 -10.54 3.48
CA GLN A 57 -1.74 -10.66 3.77
C GLN A 57 -2.03 -10.31 5.24
N GLY A 58 -3.16 -9.62 5.47
CA GLY A 58 -3.61 -9.29 6.81
C GLY A 58 -2.69 -8.32 7.55
N GLY A 59 -2.87 -8.20 8.87
CA GLY A 59 -2.05 -7.35 9.74
C GLY A 59 -2.67 -5.99 10.10
N GLY A 60 -1.95 -5.23 10.92
CA GLY A 60 -2.42 -3.96 11.46
C GLY A 60 -2.27 -2.77 10.51
N HIS A 61 -2.76 -1.60 10.93
CA HIS A 61 -2.70 -0.39 10.12
C HIS A 61 -1.35 0.35 10.17
N GLY A 62 -0.43 0.00 11.06
CA GLY A 62 0.92 0.58 11.12
C GLY A 62 0.94 2.10 11.29
N GLY A 63 -0.10 2.68 11.91
CA GLY A 63 -0.27 4.14 12.00
C GLY A 63 -0.73 4.85 10.72
N HIS A 64 -0.84 4.17 9.57
CA HIS A 64 -1.28 4.78 8.32
C HIS A 64 -2.78 5.10 8.33
N ASN A 65 -3.14 6.37 8.13
CA ASN A 65 -4.52 6.86 8.26
C ASN A 65 -5.52 6.23 7.26
N GLY A 66 -5.09 5.97 6.02
CA GLY A 66 -5.91 5.26 5.02
C GLY A 66 -6.20 3.83 5.40
N ILE A 67 -5.18 3.04 5.69
CA ILE A 67 -5.34 1.68 6.19
C ILE A 67 -6.16 1.60 7.47
N LYS A 68 -5.98 2.54 8.41
CA LYS A 68 -6.84 2.65 9.60
C LYS A 68 -8.32 2.81 9.22
N SER A 69 -8.60 3.63 8.21
CA SER A 69 -9.94 3.79 7.65
C SER A 69 -10.46 2.50 7.02
N VAL A 70 -9.64 1.81 6.20
CA VAL A 70 -10.02 0.57 5.52
C VAL A 70 -10.35 -0.55 6.51
N VAL A 71 -9.48 -0.80 7.49
CA VAL A 71 -9.69 -1.82 8.53
C VAL A 71 -10.93 -1.55 9.38
N ALA A 72 -11.38 -0.30 9.48
CA ALA A 72 -12.61 0.05 10.19
C ALA A 72 -13.90 -0.23 9.40
N HIS A 73 -13.81 -0.49 8.09
CA HIS A 73 -14.97 -0.65 7.20
C HIS A 73 -14.96 -1.94 6.37
N ALA A 74 -13.86 -2.69 6.39
CA ALA A 74 -13.67 -3.94 5.67
C ALA A 74 -12.85 -4.91 6.53
N ASP A 75 -13.00 -6.20 6.26
CA ASP A 75 -12.20 -7.24 6.90
C ASP A 75 -10.69 -6.98 6.65
N PRO A 76 -9.82 -7.03 7.68
CA PRO A 76 -8.41 -6.68 7.57
C PRO A 76 -7.55 -7.68 6.79
N GLU A 77 -8.07 -8.84 6.40
CA GLU A 77 -7.36 -9.95 5.71
C GLU A 77 -7.04 -9.67 4.22
N PHE A 78 -7.11 -8.41 3.80
CA PHE A 78 -6.66 -8.00 2.47
C PHE A 78 -5.15 -8.06 2.29
N VAL A 79 -4.74 -8.21 1.03
CA VAL A 79 -3.33 -8.21 0.63
C VAL A 79 -2.82 -6.77 0.59
N ARG A 80 -1.62 -6.57 1.13
CA ARG A 80 -0.95 -5.28 1.26
C ARG A 80 0.29 -5.29 0.40
N VAL A 81 0.39 -4.33 -0.50
CA VAL A 81 1.64 -4.01 -1.23
C VAL A 81 2.13 -2.67 -0.69
N ARG A 82 3.14 -2.73 0.16
CA ARG A 82 3.67 -1.60 0.94
C ARG A 82 4.88 -1.03 0.23
N ILE A 83 4.81 0.24 -0.15
CA ILE A 83 5.90 0.98 -0.81
C ILE A 83 6.60 1.82 0.25
N GLY A 84 7.88 1.56 0.50
CA GLY A 84 8.63 2.29 1.50
C GLY A 84 8.93 3.71 1.08
N ILE A 85 8.68 4.64 2.00
CA ILE A 85 8.96 6.07 1.85
C ILE A 85 9.92 6.58 2.94
N GLY A 86 10.38 5.69 3.82
CA GLY A 86 11.20 6.03 4.97
C GLY A 86 10.46 6.86 6.02
N ARG A 87 11.06 6.92 7.21
CA ARG A 87 10.57 7.75 8.32
C ARG A 87 11.36 9.05 8.37
N PRO A 88 10.71 10.22 8.60
CA PRO A 88 11.43 11.46 8.79
C PRO A 88 12.40 11.36 9.97
N VAL A 89 13.59 11.92 9.80
CA VAL A 89 14.64 11.97 10.82
C VAL A 89 14.72 13.38 11.40
N VAL A 90 14.62 13.49 12.72
CA VAL A 90 14.75 14.74 13.48
C VAL A 90 15.81 14.50 14.55
N ASP A 91 16.78 15.40 14.67
CA ASP A 91 17.92 15.28 15.60
C ASP A 91 18.68 13.93 15.47
N GLY A 92 18.85 13.48 14.23
CA GLY A 92 19.55 12.23 13.92
C GLY A 92 18.79 10.96 14.25
N LYS A 93 17.51 11.03 14.64
CA LYS A 93 16.67 9.86 14.96
C LYS A 93 15.34 9.87 14.21
N PRO A 94 14.79 8.69 13.83
CA PRO A 94 13.46 8.62 13.25
C PRO A 94 12.38 9.13 14.22
N THR A 95 11.56 10.08 13.78
CA THR A 95 10.51 10.68 14.63
C THR A 95 9.17 9.96 14.51
N ARG A 96 8.40 9.99 15.61
CA ARG A 96 7.00 9.55 15.69
C ARG A 96 6.03 10.70 15.91
N ASP A 97 6.52 11.94 15.89
CA ASP A 97 5.68 13.11 16.04
C ASP A 97 4.69 13.23 14.86
N PRO A 98 3.37 13.37 15.13
CA PRO A 98 2.37 13.44 14.08
C PRO A 98 2.52 14.65 13.15
N GLY A 99 3.03 15.78 13.64
CA GLY A 99 3.26 16.97 12.83
C GLY A 99 4.35 16.73 11.79
N HIS A 100 5.49 16.19 12.21
CA HIS A 100 6.57 15.84 11.30
C HIS A 100 6.18 14.73 10.31
N ILE A 101 5.45 13.71 10.76
CA ILE A 101 4.96 12.64 9.87
C ILE A 101 4.00 13.21 8.82
N SER A 102 3.07 14.08 9.23
CA SER A 102 2.09 14.67 8.31
C SER A 102 2.78 15.53 7.25
N ALA A 103 3.76 16.33 7.66
CA ALA A 103 4.56 17.12 6.73
C ALA A 103 5.38 16.24 5.77
N TRP A 104 5.89 15.10 6.25
CA TRP A 104 6.65 14.15 5.44
C TRP A 104 5.79 13.48 4.36
N VAL A 105 4.66 12.87 4.74
CA VAL A 105 3.80 12.14 3.79
C VAL A 105 3.06 13.06 2.81
N LEU A 106 2.87 14.33 3.15
CA LEU A 106 2.30 15.35 2.26
C LEU A 106 3.38 16.11 1.47
N GLY A 107 4.64 15.91 1.82
CA GLY A 107 5.78 16.59 1.23
C GLY A 107 6.23 16.00 -0.10
N LYS A 108 7.22 16.64 -0.72
CA LYS A 108 7.91 16.11 -1.89
C LYS A 108 9.17 15.37 -1.44
N PRO A 109 9.40 14.12 -1.89
CA PRO A 109 10.66 13.43 -1.63
C PRO A 109 11.86 14.18 -2.23
N SER A 110 13.07 13.91 -1.72
CA SER A 110 14.29 14.35 -2.39
C SER A 110 14.41 13.73 -3.79
N PRO A 111 15.20 14.31 -4.73
CA PRO A 111 15.34 13.74 -6.07
C PRO A 111 15.82 12.29 -6.10
N SER A 112 16.68 11.88 -5.16
CA SER A 112 17.12 10.50 -5.03
C SER A 112 16.00 9.59 -4.54
N GLU A 113 15.28 9.97 -3.48
CA GLU A 113 14.16 9.18 -2.96
C GLU A 113 13.03 9.09 -3.99
N ALA A 114 12.73 10.18 -4.70
CA ALA A 114 11.72 10.19 -5.76
C ALA A 114 12.05 9.18 -6.86
N LYS A 115 13.33 9.12 -7.28
CA LYS A 115 13.78 8.13 -8.26
C LYS A 115 13.61 6.71 -7.73
N ASP A 116 14.03 6.44 -6.49
CA ASP A 116 13.93 5.10 -5.89
C ASP A 116 12.46 4.69 -5.73
N ILE A 117 11.58 5.61 -5.31
CA ILE A 117 10.14 5.39 -5.21
C ILE A 117 9.53 5.11 -6.59
N ASP A 118 9.88 5.88 -7.62
CA ASP A 118 9.37 5.69 -8.98
C ASP A 118 9.76 4.32 -9.57
N GLU A 119 10.98 3.87 -9.31
CA GLU A 119 11.42 2.52 -9.66
C GLU A 119 10.62 1.45 -8.89
N THR A 120 10.37 1.68 -7.61
CA THR A 120 9.62 0.75 -6.76
C THR A 120 8.13 0.72 -7.09
N VAL A 121 7.53 1.80 -7.59
CA VAL A 121 6.15 1.80 -8.09
C VAL A 121 6.00 0.86 -9.29
N LYS A 122 7.00 0.79 -10.17
CA LYS A 122 6.99 -0.18 -11.29
C LYS A 122 7.09 -1.62 -10.76
N LEU A 123 7.98 -1.86 -9.80
CA LEU A 123 8.07 -3.17 -9.14
C LEU A 123 6.79 -3.54 -8.38
N ALA A 124 6.09 -2.56 -7.81
CA ALA A 124 4.82 -2.78 -7.14
C ALA A 124 3.73 -3.19 -8.14
N ALA A 125 3.74 -2.67 -9.37
CA ALA A 125 2.83 -3.12 -10.43
C ALA A 125 3.10 -4.58 -10.80
N ASP A 126 4.36 -4.97 -11.00
CA ASP A 126 4.76 -6.36 -11.25
C ASP A 126 4.39 -7.29 -10.07
N ALA A 127 4.53 -6.77 -8.85
CA ALA A 127 4.16 -7.48 -7.63
C ALA A 127 2.65 -7.72 -7.53
N VAL A 128 1.82 -6.74 -7.89
CA VAL A 128 0.35 -6.90 -7.95
C VAL A 128 -0.02 -7.97 -8.96
N GLU A 129 0.58 -7.96 -10.16
CA GLU A 129 0.34 -9.01 -11.15
C GLU A 129 0.75 -10.39 -10.65
N ALA A 130 1.91 -10.49 -9.99
CA ALA A 130 2.38 -11.75 -9.40
C ALA A 130 1.49 -12.24 -8.24
N VAL A 131 0.92 -11.34 -7.43
CA VAL A 131 -0.04 -11.74 -6.39
C VAL A 131 -1.28 -12.37 -7.03
N ILE A 132 -1.78 -11.79 -8.12
CA ILE A 132 -2.96 -12.28 -8.82
C ILE A 132 -2.68 -13.65 -9.46
N ARG A 133 -1.55 -13.80 -10.15
CA ARG A 133 -1.20 -15.01 -10.89
C ARG A 133 -0.68 -16.15 -10.00
N ASP A 134 0.22 -15.80 -9.09
CA ASP A 134 1.09 -16.77 -8.41
C ASP A 134 0.77 -16.88 -6.89
N GLY A 135 -0.11 -16.01 -6.37
CA GLY A 135 -0.48 -15.94 -4.96
C GLY A 135 0.49 -15.15 -4.07
N VAL A 136 0.02 -14.80 -2.87
CA VAL A 136 0.72 -13.91 -1.92
C VAL A 136 2.09 -14.44 -1.51
N ASP A 137 2.19 -15.73 -1.20
CA ASP A 137 3.44 -16.32 -0.70
C ASP A 137 4.52 -16.36 -1.78
N SER A 138 4.16 -16.76 -3.01
CA SER A 138 5.08 -16.79 -4.14
C SER A 138 5.56 -15.39 -4.51
N ALA A 139 4.62 -14.44 -4.66
CA ALA A 139 4.96 -13.05 -4.90
C ALA A 139 5.82 -12.48 -3.78
N GLY A 140 5.47 -12.76 -2.52
CA GLY A 140 6.24 -12.34 -1.35
C GLY A 140 7.68 -12.86 -1.37
N ASN A 141 7.89 -14.13 -1.71
CA ASN A 141 9.23 -14.71 -1.83
C ASN A 141 10.08 -14.04 -2.92
N LYS A 142 9.45 -13.54 -3.98
CA LYS A 142 10.11 -12.87 -5.10
C LYS A 142 10.45 -11.41 -4.78
N PHE A 143 9.49 -10.66 -4.26
CA PHE A 143 9.60 -9.20 -4.16
C PHE A 143 10.07 -8.68 -2.80
N ASN A 144 9.94 -9.45 -1.72
CA ASN A 144 10.27 -8.98 -0.38
C ASN A 144 11.77 -9.03 -0.02
N ARG A 145 12.63 -9.29 -1.00
CA ARG A 145 14.08 -9.45 -0.81
C ARG A 145 14.86 -8.14 -0.90
N ARG A 146 14.16 -7.02 -1.10
CA ARG A 146 14.71 -5.65 -1.18
C ARG A 146 14.21 -4.80 -0.02
#